data_AF-A0A958J662-F1
#
_entry.id   AF-A0A958J662-F1
#
_cell.length_a   1.000
_cell.length_b   1.000
_cell.length_c   1.000
_cell.angle_alpha   90.00
_cell.angle_beta   90.00
_cell.angle_gamma   90.00
#
_symmetry.space_group_name_H-M   'P 1'
#
loop_
_entity.id
_entity.type
_entity.pdbx_description
1 polymer ?
#
loop_
_entity_poly.entity_id
_entity_poly.type
_entity_poly.pdbx_seq_one_letter_code
_entity_poly.pdbx_strand_id
1 'polypeptide(L)'
;SEIKTVFFNYGLVDIQTGTVRFIGSITTGSASEIRGSGILRVSGISFTSNGLVNPGSSPGRLTVTGNYAQSASGSLNIEIGGLTAGVESDQLQISGSATLNGTLNVSLVDGYLPVQGQVFEVVTCSTRSGSFSTVNLPQLNGQPVFSITYQSNKVLLTALQGSGLLARVKVWLQGPYATGSMLTTLNGAGGLPLNQPYNTSPWNYNGSEEVLSMPSGTVDWVLLQLRSSLDPTVVVDTRAALLLSNGNITDLNGNNPVFFDQPQGNYYLAVYHRNHLAVMSATPVALSGSSSLYDFTTAQSKAYGTNPMVLLETGIYGLAAGDGNGVGGVNASDKDLVWRSQDGTAWQYSKGSDYNLDGSIDVFDLNFFWRPNIGKGTQVP
;
A
#
# COMPACT_ATOMS: atom_id res chain seq x y z
N SER A 1 42.11 45.98 -7.64
CA SER A 1 40.77 46.49 -7.97
C SER A 1 39.75 45.42 -7.61
N GLU A 2 39.01 45.61 -6.53
CA GLU A 2 37.94 44.67 -6.15
C GLU A 2 36.63 45.10 -6.82
N ILE A 3 36.03 44.20 -7.60
CA ILE A 3 34.69 44.40 -8.14
C ILE A 3 33.70 44.00 -7.03
N LYS A 4 33.22 45.03 -6.31
CA LYS A 4 32.24 44.99 -5.20
C LYS A 4 30.77 44.85 -5.68
N THR A 5 30.54 44.25 -6.84
CA THR A 5 29.22 44.32 -7.50
C THR A 5 28.35 43.09 -7.21
N VAL A 6 27.05 43.32 -7.08
CA VAL A 6 26.02 42.27 -7.08
C VAL A 6 26.08 41.52 -8.42
N PHE A 7 26.10 40.19 -8.38
CA PHE A 7 25.96 39.35 -9.57
C PHE A 7 24.48 39.04 -9.80
N PHE A 8 23.97 39.39 -10.99
CA PHE A 8 22.62 39.04 -11.40
C PHE A 8 22.67 37.87 -12.38
N ASN A 9 22.00 36.76 -12.04
CA ASN A 9 21.88 35.60 -12.92
C ASN A 9 20.45 35.48 -13.46
N TYR A 10 20.28 35.46 -14.77
CA TYR A 10 18.98 35.20 -15.42
C TYR A 10 18.95 33.86 -16.16
N GLY A 11 20.03 33.09 -16.10
CA GLY A 11 20.17 31.79 -16.77
C GLY A 11 20.42 30.65 -15.80
N LEU A 12 21.11 29.62 -16.29
CA LEU A 12 21.49 28.44 -15.52
C LEU A 12 22.87 28.62 -14.88
N VAL A 13 22.99 28.29 -13.59
CA VAL A 13 24.26 27.96 -12.94
C VAL A 13 24.21 26.51 -12.49
N ASP A 14 24.98 25.66 -13.16
CA ASP A 14 25.09 24.24 -12.85
C ASP A 14 26.36 23.95 -12.04
N ILE A 15 26.19 23.66 -10.75
CA ILE A 15 27.27 23.37 -9.80
C ILE A 15 27.29 21.86 -9.54
N GLN A 16 27.57 21.06 -10.57
CA GLN A 16 27.54 19.59 -10.49
C GLN A 16 28.35 19.05 -9.30
N THR A 17 29.59 19.54 -9.16
CA THR A 17 30.51 19.25 -8.04
C THR A 17 31.38 20.46 -7.73
N GLY A 18 32.21 20.38 -6.69
CA GLY A 18 33.21 21.41 -6.38
C GLY A 18 32.60 22.68 -5.77
N THR A 19 33.24 23.83 -5.98
CA THR A 19 32.82 25.11 -5.40
C THR A 19 32.79 26.22 -6.44
N VAL A 20 31.65 26.91 -6.56
CA VAL A 20 31.54 28.20 -7.23
C VAL A 20 31.53 29.28 -6.16
N ARG A 21 32.55 30.13 -6.16
CA ARG A 21 32.71 31.21 -5.17
C ARG A 21 32.31 32.54 -5.77
N PHE A 22 31.38 33.22 -5.11
CA PHE A 22 31.08 34.62 -5.37
C PHE A 22 31.70 35.49 -4.28
N ILE A 23 32.29 36.61 -4.69
CA ILE A 23 32.89 37.61 -3.79
C ILE A 23 31.87 38.69 -3.43
N GLY A 24 30.87 38.94 -4.28
CA GLY A 24 29.71 39.79 -4.04
C GLY A 24 28.40 38.99 -3.99
N SER A 25 27.32 39.58 -3.48
CA SER A 25 26.01 38.92 -3.37
C SER A 25 25.51 38.46 -4.74
N ILE A 26 24.83 37.32 -4.78
CA ILE A 26 24.17 36.81 -5.99
C ILE A 26 22.66 36.99 -5.84
N THR A 27 22.03 37.54 -6.87
CA THR A 27 20.58 37.59 -7.01
C THR A 27 20.20 36.94 -8.32
N THR A 28 19.27 35.99 -8.29
CA THR A 28 18.81 35.34 -9.51
C THR A 28 17.52 35.96 -10.03
N GLY A 29 17.21 35.82 -11.32
CA GLY A 29 15.94 36.25 -11.92
C GLY A 29 14.87 35.16 -11.78
N SER A 30 13.59 35.50 -12.01
CA SER A 30 12.49 34.52 -11.85
C SER A 30 12.54 33.33 -12.82
N ALA A 31 13.17 33.50 -13.99
CA ALA A 31 13.35 32.44 -14.99
C ALA A 31 14.72 31.72 -14.89
N SER A 32 15.53 32.02 -13.87
CA SER A 32 16.85 31.41 -13.70
C SER A 32 16.77 30.03 -13.00
N GLU A 33 17.86 29.28 -13.08
CA GLU A 33 18.03 28.04 -12.34
C GLU A 33 19.43 27.97 -11.68
N ILE A 34 19.48 27.53 -10.42
CA ILE A 34 20.69 27.05 -9.75
C ILE A 34 20.50 25.56 -9.48
N ARG A 35 21.45 24.71 -9.92
CA ARG A 35 21.36 23.27 -9.69
C ARG A 35 22.69 22.59 -9.36
N GLY A 36 22.64 21.31 -9.03
CA GLY A 36 23.82 20.44 -8.84
C GLY A 36 24.14 20.12 -7.38
N SER A 37 25.15 19.28 -7.16
CA SER A 37 25.54 18.76 -5.83
C SER A 37 26.72 19.49 -5.17
N GLY A 38 27.16 20.61 -5.74
CA GLY A 38 28.34 21.34 -5.28
C GLY A 38 28.06 22.40 -4.24
N ILE A 39 29.04 23.31 -4.10
CA ILE A 39 29.03 24.38 -3.10
C ILE A 39 28.91 25.74 -3.79
N LEU A 40 27.83 26.46 -3.53
CA LEU A 40 27.71 27.88 -3.77
C LEU A 40 28.27 28.65 -2.56
N ARG A 41 29.46 29.21 -2.70
CA ARG A 41 30.13 29.94 -1.61
C ARG A 41 29.88 31.44 -1.72
N VAL A 42 29.15 31.96 -0.74
CA VAL A 42 28.75 33.38 -0.59
C VAL A 42 29.09 33.86 0.83
N SER A 43 30.26 33.48 1.35
CA SER A 43 30.62 33.72 2.76
C SER A 43 30.73 35.22 3.07
N GLY A 44 29.96 35.71 4.04
CA GLY A 44 29.92 37.13 4.45
C GLY A 44 28.89 38.00 3.72
N ILE A 45 28.09 37.40 2.84
CA ILE A 45 27.08 38.05 1.98
C ILE A 45 25.84 37.14 1.86
N SER A 46 24.90 37.50 0.98
CA SER A 46 23.65 36.76 0.73
C SER A 46 23.56 36.21 -0.70
N PHE A 47 22.89 35.05 -0.81
CA PHE A 47 22.27 34.59 -2.04
C PHE A 47 20.76 34.82 -1.96
N THR A 48 20.22 35.64 -2.86
CA THR A 48 18.79 35.82 -3.06
C THR A 48 18.31 35.04 -4.28
N SER A 49 17.47 34.02 -4.09
CA SER A 49 16.86 33.26 -5.16
C SER A 49 15.48 33.79 -5.51
N ASN A 50 15.31 34.31 -6.73
CA ASN A 50 13.99 34.61 -7.29
C ASN A 50 13.48 33.54 -8.27
N GLY A 51 14.35 32.64 -8.72
CA GLY A 51 14.04 31.55 -9.64
C GLY A 51 14.15 30.18 -8.97
N LEU A 52 14.50 29.17 -9.77
CA LEU A 52 14.51 27.77 -9.35
C LEU A 52 15.83 27.36 -8.68
N VAL A 53 15.73 26.59 -7.60
CA VAL A 53 16.85 25.88 -6.96
C VAL A 53 16.55 24.39 -6.97
N ASN A 54 17.43 23.61 -7.60
CA ASN A 54 17.34 22.15 -7.74
C ASN A 54 18.59 21.49 -7.13
N PRO A 55 18.56 21.03 -5.87
CA PRO A 55 19.67 20.28 -5.31
C PRO A 55 19.99 19.02 -6.13
N GLY A 56 21.26 18.83 -6.46
CA GLY A 56 21.74 17.66 -7.19
C GLY A 56 21.50 17.67 -8.69
N SER A 57 21.90 16.55 -9.31
CA SER A 57 21.28 16.06 -10.57
C SER A 57 20.07 15.17 -10.26
N SER A 58 19.59 15.27 -9.02
CA SER A 58 18.42 14.62 -8.44
C SER A 58 18.49 13.09 -8.25
N PRO A 59 18.39 12.57 -7.01
CA PRO A 59 18.55 13.29 -5.75
C PRO A 59 20.01 13.75 -5.48
N GLY A 60 20.20 14.80 -4.69
CA GLY A 60 21.53 15.29 -4.29
C GLY A 60 21.53 16.46 -3.29
N ARG A 61 22.73 16.91 -2.93
CA ARG A 61 22.94 17.98 -1.94
C ARG A 61 23.54 19.23 -2.56
N LEU A 62 22.79 20.33 -2.60
CA LEU A 62 23.36 21.65 -2.90
C LEU A 62 23.72 22.35 -1.60
N THR A 63 24.96 22.83 -1.50
CA THR A 63 25.43 23.55 -0.31
C THR A 63 25.58 25.04 -0.58
N VAL A 64 24.94 25.88 0.23
CA VAL A 64 25.17 27.33 0.26
C VAL A 64 26.00 27.68 1.48
N THR A 65 27.26 28.07 1.26
CA THR A 65 28.13 28.56 2.35
C THR A 65 27.95 30.07 2.53
N GLY A 66 26.97 30.47 3.33
CA GLY A 66 26.59 31.85 3.64
C GLY A 66 25.08 31.96 3.90
N ASN A 67 24.52 33.16 3.74
CA ASN A 67 23.08 33.37 3.95
C ASN A 67 22.29 33.11 2.67
N TYR A 68 21.11 32.52 2.83
CA TYR A 68 20.18 32.21 1.75
C TYR A 68 18.83 32.90 1.98
N ALA A 69 18.29 33.51 0.94
CA ALA A 69 16.95 34.07 0.94
C ALA A 69 16.20 33.61 -0.31
N GLN A 70 15.12 32.85 -0.15
CA GLN A 70 14.16 32.60 -1.22
C GLN A 70 13.11 33.72 -1.22
N SER A 71 12.90 34.37 -2.36
CA SER A 71 11.88 35.40 -2.49
C SER A 71 10.49 34.79 -2.73
N ALA A 72 9.46 35.62 -2.83
CA ALA A 72 8.10 35.18 -3.12
C ALA A 72 7.94 34.53 -4.51
N SER A 73 8.82 34.82 -5.47
CA SER A 73 8.81 34.17 -6.79
C SER A 73 9.72 32.94 -6.87
N GLY A 74 10.62 32.78 -5.89
CA GLY A 74 11.57 31.67 -5.87
C GLY A 74 10.89 30.33 -5.61
N SER A 75 11.48 29.27 -6.16
CA SER A 75 11.03 27.89 -5.94
C SER A 75 12.21 27.00 -5.57
N LEU A 76 11.98 26.09 -4.63
CA LEU A 76 12.88 25.00 -4.29
C LEU A 76 12.21 23.68 -4.71
N ASN A 77 12.89 22.87 -5.50
CA ASN A 77 12.46 21.50 -5.77
C ASN A 77 13.24 20.52 -4.88
N ILE A 78 12.55 19.48 -4.43
CA ILE A 78 13.09 18.41 -3.60
C ILE A 78 12.54 17.07 -4.09
N GLU A 79 13.43 16.16 -4.46
CA GLU A 79 13.10 14.79 -4.82
C GLU A 79 13.40 13.83 -3.66
N ILE A 80 12.46 12.91 -3.40
CA ILE A 80 12.55 11.91 -2.34
C ILE A 80 12.54 10.51 -2.96
N GLY A 81 13.69 9.84 -2.95
CA GLY A 81 13.88 8.45 -3.38
C GLY A 81 14.32 7.51 -2.24
N GLY A 82 14.61 8.04 -1.05
CA GLY A 82 15.06 7.28 0.11
C GLY A 82 15.50 8.17 1.28
N LEU A 83 15.99 7.55 2.36
CA LEU A 83 16.18 8.21 3.66
C LEU A 83 17.48 9.01 3.77
N THR A 84 18.48 8.71 2.93
CA THR A 84 19.80 9.33 3.05
C THR A 84 19.83 10.72 2.42
N ALA A 85 19.70 11.77 3.24
CA ALA A 85 19.68 13.15 2.77
C ALA A 85 20.94 13.56 1.99
N GLY A 86 20.75 14.12 0.80
CA GLY A 86 21.80 14.48 -0.14
C GLY A 86 22.30 13.34 -1.02
N VAL A 87 21.74 12.13 -0.89
CA VAL A 87 22.11 10.94 -1.67
C VAL A 87 20.86 10.30 -2.28
N GLU A 88 19.91 9.90 -1.44
CA GLU A 88 18.63 9.28 -1.85
C GLU A 88 17.45 10.27 -1.76
N SER A 89 17.63 11.38 -1.06
CA SER A 89 16.70 12.51 -1.06
C SER A 89 17.46 13.81 -1.23
N ASP A 90 16.82 14.80 -1.82
CA ASP A 90 17.43 16.12 -1.95
C ASP A 90 17.60 16.82 -0.62
N GLN A 91 18.69 17.58 -0.52
CA GLN A 91 18.87 18.53 0.57
C GLN A 91 19.49 19.84 0.09
N LEU A 92 18.84 20.95 0.45
CA LEU A 92 19.48 22.27 0.44
C LEU A 92 20.14 22.51 1.80
N GLN A 93 21.48 22.44 1.84
CA GLN A 93 22.26 22.71 3.05
C GLN A 93 22.78 24.14 3.05
N ILE A 94 22.44 24.93 4.06
CA ILE A 94 22.85 26.32 4.20
C ILE A 94 23.70 26.43 5.46
N SER A 95 24.89 27.05 5.38
CA SER A 95 25.74 27.21 6.57
C SER A 95 25.35 28.42 7.43
N GLY A 96 24.69 29.41 6.84
CA GLY A 96 24.21 30.64 7.48
C GLY A 96 22.70 30.65 7.69
N SER A 97 22.12 31.85 7.76
CA SER A 97 20.68 32.01 7.96
C SER A 97 19.91 31.75 6.67
N ALA A 98 18.74 31.10 6.78
CA ALA A 98 17.79 30.89 5.70
C ALA A 98 16.51 31.72 5.93
N THR A 99 16.16 32.58 4.98
CA THR A 99 14.83 33.21 4.90
C THR A 99 14.02 32.54 3.81
N LEU A 100 12.91 31.89 4.19
CA LEU A 100 12.07 31.11 3.26
C LEU A 100 10.80 31.89 2.89
N ASN A 101 10.44 31.85 1.60
CA ASN A 101 9.21 32.37 1.00
C ASN A 101 8.97 31.62 -0.33
N GLY A 102 7.94 31.98 -1.10
CA GLY A 102 7.68 31.39 -2.40
C GLY A 102 7.25 29.93 -2.29
N THR A 103 7.74 29.08 -3.18
CA THR A 103 7.24 27.71 -3.35
C THR A 103 8.25 26.65 -2.94
N LEU A 104 7.78 25.59 -2.28
CA LEU A 104 8.46 24.30 -2.18
C LEU A 104 7.70 23.28 -3.03
N ASN A 105 8.39 22.61 -3.96
CA ASN A 105 7.85 21.48 -4.71
C ASN A 105 8.54 20.20 -4.24
N VAL A 106 7.75 19.17 -3.95
CA VAL A 106 8.25 17.86 -3.53
C VAL A 106 7.75 16.80 -4.51
N SER A 107 8.62 15.89 -4.94
CA SER A 107 8.28 14.74 -5.77
C SER A 107 8.85 13.44 -5.19
N LEU A 108 8.18 12.33 -5.48
CA LEU A 108 8.73 10.99 -5.27
C LEU A 108 9.42 10.54 -6.55
N VAL A 109 10.60 9.93 -6.44
CA VAL A 109 11.37 9.41 -7.58
C VAL A 109 11.67 7.93 -7.42
N ASP A 110 12.09 7.27 -8.51
CA ASP A 110 12.50 5.86 -8.53
C ASP A 110 11.45 4.87 -7.98
N GLY A 111 10.16 5.23 -8.06
CA GLY A 111 9.06 4.42 -7.51
C GLY A 111 9.04 4.38 -5.98
N TYR A 112 9.80 5.24 -5.31
CA TYR A 112 9.86 5.29 -3.86
C TYR A 112 8.50 5.64 -3.28
N LEU A 113 8.02 4.77 -2.39
CA LEU A 113 6.90 5.04 -1.51
C LEU A 113 7.49 5.19 -0.11
N PRO A 114 7.45 6.40 0.49
CA PRO A 114 7.87 6.60 1.88
C PRO A 114 7.15 5.63 2.82
N VAL A 115 7.55 5.47 4.06
CA VAL A 115 6.76 4.75 5.09
C VAL A 115 6.24 5.78 6.08
N GLN A 116 4.98 5.65 6.53
CA GLN A 116 4.42 6.57 7.52
C GLN A 116 5.36 6.77 8.73
N GLY A 117 5.55 8.03 9.12
CA GLY A 117 6.41 8.44 10.22
C GLY A 117 7.88 8.66 9.84
N GLN A 118 8.33 8.26 8.65
CA GLN A 118 9.67 8.61 8.16
C GLN A 118 9.82 10.13 8.03
N VAL A 119 11.03 10.62 8.35
CA VAL A 119 11.34 12.05 8.37
C VAL A 119 12.48 12.34 7.40
N PHE A 120 12.29 13.36 6.57
CA PHE A 120 13.26 13.81 5.57
C PHE A 120 13.70 15.23 5.88
N GLU A 121 15.00 15.45 6.03
CA GLU A 121 15.58 16.78 6.29
C GLU A 121 15.89 17.48 4.96
N VAL A 122 14.94 18.26 4.45
CA VAL A 122 15.02 18.83 3.10
C VAL A 122 15.75 20.19 3.05
N VAL A 123 15.77 20.91 4.18
CA VAL A 123 16.57 22.13 4.37
C VAL A 123 17.26 22.10 5.73
N THR A 124 18.55 22.43 5.75
CA THR A 124 19.30 22.70 6.99
C THR A 124 19.95 24.08 6.93
N CYS A 125 19.98 24.80 8.06
CA CYS A 125 20.53 26.15 8.18
C CYS A 125 21.01 26.44 9.60
N SER A 126 21.69 27.57 9.85
CA SER A 126 22.05 27.97 11.22
C SER A 126 20.85 28.57 11.96
N THR A 127 20.09 29.43 11.28
CA THR A 127 18.83 30.00 11.73
C THR A 127 17.85 30.10 10.57
N ARG A 128 16.57 29.86 10.84
CA ARG A 128 15.50 29.89 9.85
C ARG A 128 14.47 30.95 10.22
N SER A 129 14.09 31.76 9.23
CA SER A 129 12.96 32.69 9.30
C SER A 129 12.03 32.52 8.09
N GLY A 130 10.82 33.06 8.19
CA GLY A 130 9.78 32.91 7.15
C GLY A 130 9.16 31.52 7.10
N SER A 131 8.55 31.15 5.99
CA SER A 131 8.07 29.81 5.63
C SER A 131 7.78 29.80 4.13
N PHE A 132 7.71 28.62 3.50
CA PHE A 132 7.22 28.58 2.13
C PHE A 132 5.75 29.01 2.11
N SER A 133 5.39 29.91 1.21
CA SER A 133 4.02 30.40 1.05
C SER A 133 3.14 29.37 0.34
N THR A 134 3.74 28.60 -0.57
CA THR A 134 3.11 27.48 -1.28
C THR A 134 3.94 26.22 -1.07
N VAL A 135 3.28 25.11 -0.74
CA VAL A 135 3.91 23.79 -0.60
C VAL A 135 3.15 22.79 -1.46
N ASN A 136 3.79 22.33 -2.53
CA ASN A 136 3.25 21.33 -3.44
C ASN A 136 3.82 19.97 -3.04
N LEU A 137 2.98 19.12 -2.45
CA LEU A 137 3.35 17.78 -2.00
C LEU A 137 2.81 16.72 -2.95
N PRO A 138 3.50 15.57 -3.11
CA PRO A 138 2.93 14.44 -3.82
C PRO A 138 1.67 13.97 -3.10
N GLN A 139 0.71 13.49 -3.88
CA GLN A 139 -0.57 12.99 -3.38
C GLN A 139 -0.72 11.51 -3.66
N LEU A 140 -1.25 10.77 -2.69
CA LEU A 140 -1.70 9.39 -2.83
C LEU A 140 -3.20 9.36 -2.54
N ASN A 141 -4.01 8.83 -3.46
CA ASN A 141 -5.48 8.80 -3.33
C ASN A 141 -6.12 10.16 -2.99
N GLY A 142 -5.58 11.25 -3.57
CA GLY A 142 -6.05 12.61 -3.34
C GLY A 142 -5.63 13.22 -1.99
N GLN A 143 -4.83 12.52 -1.19
CA GLN A 143 -4.32 13.00 0.10
C GLN A 143 -2.81 13.27 0.04
N PRO A 144 -2.28 14.26 0.77
CA PRO A 144 -0.86 14.56 0.78
C PRO A 144 -0.04 13.42 1.43
N VAL A 145 1.04 13.01 0.78
CA VAL A 145 1.97 11.98 1.26
C VAL A 145 2.75 12.45 2.50
N PHE A 146 3.02 13.75 2.62
CA PHE A 146 3.81 14.34 3.69
C PHE A 146 3.05 15.42 4.47
N SER A 147 3.52 15.69 5.68
CA SER A 147 3.31 16.94 6.39
C SER A 147 4.63 17.69 6.45
N ILE A 148 4.57 19.02 6.54
CA ILE A 148 5.74 19.87 6.66
C ILE A 148 5.87 20.42 8.09
N THR A 149 7.08 20.35 8.64
CA THR A 149 7.41 20.94 9.94
C THR A 149 8.58 21.90 9.82
N TYR A 150 8.42 23.08 10.40
CA TYR A 150 9.44 24.12 10.44
C TYR A 150 10.08 24.20 11.83
N GLN A 151 11.38 23.96 11.92
CA GLN A 151 12.17 24.14 13.15
C GLN A 151 13.04 25.39 13.05
N SER A 152 13.71 25.80 14.13
CA SER A 152 14.55 27.01 14.12
C SER A 152 15.74 26.93 13.15
N ASN A 153 16.14 25.74 12.74
CA ASN A 153 17.32 25.50 11.90
C ASN A 153 17.08 24.49 10.76
N LYS A 154 15.85 23.98 10.59
CA LYS A 154 15.53 22.93 9.61
C LYS A 154 14.11 23.06 9.04
N VAL A 155 13.91 22.46 7.87
CA VAL A 155 12.59 22.10 7.32
C VAL A 155 12.55 20.57 7.19
N LEU A 156 11.52 19.96 7.77
CA LEU A 156 11.31 18.53 7.78
C LEU A 156 10.04 18.19 6.99
N LEU A 157 10.08 17.10 6.24
CA LEU A 157 8.89 16.41 5.76
C LEU A 157 8.69 15.14 6.59
N THR A 158 7.50 14.93 7.14
CA THR A 158 7.14 13.70 7.83
C THR A 158 6.10 12.97 6.98
N ALA A 159 6.40 11.74 6.57
CA ALA A 159 5.49 10.91 5.80
C ALA A 159 4.20 10.68 6.60
N LEU A 160 3.09 11.20 6.09
CA LEU A 160 1.75 10.96 6.61
C LEU A 160 1.19 9.64 6.08
N GLN A 161 1.57 9.30 4.85
CA GLN A 161 1.13 8.12 4.12
C GLN A 161 2.30 7.57 3.33
N GLY A 162 2.37 6.25 3.21
CA GLY A 162 3.48 5.62 2.53
C GLY A 162 3.68 4.14 2.85
N SER A 163 3.88 3.36 1.79
CA SER A 163 3.73 1.91 1.64
C SER A 163 2.65 1.34 2.55
N GLY A 164 1.42 1.34 2.05
CA GLY A 164 0.43 0.41 2.56
C GLY A 164 0.96 -1.03 2.51
N LEU A 165 0.37 -1.88 3.33
CA LEU A 165 0.80 -3.25 3.52
C LEU A 165 0.50 -4.06 2.26
N LEU A 166 1.46 -4.85 1.80
CA LEU A 166 1.20 -5.89 0.81
C LEU A 166 0.95 -7.20 1.55
N ALA A 167 -0.30 -7.65 1.56
CA ALA A 167 -0.66 -8.96 2.08
C ALA A 167 -0.47 -10.04 1.01
N ARG A 168 0.48 -10.94 1.23
CA ARG A 168 0.70 -12.13 0.40
C ARG A 168 0.10 -13.32 1.12
N VAL A 169 -1.04 -13.80 0.64
CA VAL A 169 -1.80 -14.86 1.31
C VAL A 169 -2.10 -15.98 0.32
N LYS A 170 -1.98 -17.22 0.78
CA LYS A 170 -2.35 -18.40 0.00
C LYS A 170 -3.30 -19.30 0.77
N VAL A 171 -4.36 -19.72 0.10
CA VAL A 171 -5.39 -20.64 0.59
C VAL A 171 -5.78 -21.63 -0.50
N TRP A 172 -6.26 -22.80 -0.09
CA TRP A 172 -7.02 -23.71 -0.95
C TRP A 172 -8.46 -23.76 -0.46
N LEU A 173 -9.40 -23.86 -1.39
CA LEU A 173 -10.78 -24.21 -1.09
C LEU A 173 -10.95 -25.70 -1.33
N GLN A 174 -11.58 -26.43 -0.40
CA GLN A 174 -11.78 -27.87 -0.57
C GLN A 174 -12.57 -28.23 -1.83
N GLY A 175 -13.61 -27.46 -2.13
CA GLY A 175 -14.51 -27.67 -3.26
C GLY A 175 -13.83 -27.83 -4.62
N PRO A 176 -13.20 -26.75 -5.11
CA PRO A 176 -12.64 -26.70 -6.46
C PRO A 176 -11.22 -27.28 -6.52
N TYR A 177 -10.64 -27.76 -5.41
CA TYR A 177 -9.27 -28.24 -5.38
C TYR A 177 -9.10 -29.54 -6.18
N ALA A 178 -8.08 -29.54 -7.05
CA ALA A 178 -7.68 -30.65 -7.89
C ALA A 178 -6.14 -30.68 -8.03
N THR A 179 -5.49 -31.53 -7.24
CA THR A 179 -4.08 -31.93 -7.38
C THR A 179 -3.11 -30.75 -7.54
N GLY A 180 -3.02 -29.89 -6.51
CA GLY A 180 -2.11 -28.74 -6.49
C GLY A 180 -2.60 -27.49 -7.23
N SER A 181 -3.84 -27.50 -7.73
CA SER A 181 -4.53 -26.36 -8.34
C SER A 181 -6.00 -26.33 -7.91
N MET A 182 -6.72 -25.25 -8.24
CA MET A 182 -8.18 -25.18 -8.16
C MET A 182 -8.80 -25.02 -9.55
N LEU A 183 -9.99 -25.58 -9.73
CA LEU A 183 -10.82 -25.40 -10.91
C LEU A 183 -11.36 -23.97 -11.00
N THR A 184 -11.48 -23.47 -12.23
CA THR A 184 -12.00 -22.11 -12.53
C THR A 184 -13.29 -22.17 -13.35
N THR A 185 -14.11 -23.20 -13.09
CA THR A 185 -15.32 -23.51 -13.86
C THR A 185 -16.26 -22.31 -13.95
N LEU A 186 -16.52 -21.64 -12.82
CA LEU A 186 -17.37 -20.46 -12.77
C LEU A 186 -16.83 -19.28 -13.59
N ASN A 187 -15.52 -19.06 -13.58
CA ASN A 187 -14.91 -18.00 -14.38
C ASN A 187 -15.06 -18.29 -15.89
N GLY A 188 -14.75 -19.53 -16.30
CA GLY A 188 -14.91 -19.97 -17.69
C GLY A 188 -16.35 -19.90 -18.20
N ALA A 189 -17.33 -20.06 -17.30
CA ALA A 189 -18.76 -19.94 -17.60
C ALA A 189 -19.31 -18.49 -17.48
N GLY A 190 -18.47 -17.51 -17.10
CA GLY A 190 -18.92 -16.13 -16.86
C GLY A 190 -19.82 -15.97 -15.62
N GLY A 191 -19.77 -16.91 -14.69
CA GLY A 191 -20.58 -16.91 -13.47
C GLY A 191 -20.08 -15.97 -12.37
N LEU A 192 -18.82 -15.54 -12.41
CA LEU A 192 -18.27 -14.64 -11.39
C LEU A 192 -18.74 -13.19 -11.62
N PRO A 193 -19.25 -12.50 -10.59
CA PRO A 193 -19.67 -11.11 -10.72
C PRO A 193 -18.46 -10.19 -10.91
N LEU A 194 -18.64 -9.11 -11.67
CA LEU A 194 -17.61 -8.09 -11.87
C LEU A 194 -17.50 -7.10 -10.71
N ASN A 195 -18.54 -7.00 -9.88
CA ASN A 195 -18.53 -6.25 -8.62
C ASN A 195 -18.32 -7.21 -7.45
N GLN A 196 -17.63 -6.77 -6.40
CA GLN A 196 -17.44 -7.57 -5.20
C GLN A 196 -18.79 -7.99 -4.57
N PRO A 197 -18.95 -9.26 -4.14
CA PRO A 197 -20.25 -9.80 -3.70
C PRO A 197 -20.52 -9.71 -2.18
N TYR A 198 -19.57 -9.23 -1.40
CA TYR A 198 -19.60 -9.20 0.07
C TYR A 198 -20.40 -8.03 0.65
N ASN A 199 -21.06 -7.22 -0.19
CA ASN A 199 -21.96 -6.13 0.23
C ASN A 199 -23.33 -6.60 0.76
N THR A 200 -23.54 -7.90 0.87
CA THR A 200 -24.75 -8.52 1.41
C THR A 200 -24.47 -9.26 2.71
N SER A 201 -25.53 -9.58 3.46
CA SER A 201 -25.44 -10.42 4.66
C SER A 201 -24.76 -11.76 4.35
N PRO A 202 -23.93 -12.30 5.26
CA PRO A 202 -23.61 -11.79 6.61
C PRO A 202 -22.51 -10.71 6.67
N TRP A 203 -21.73 -10.52 5.61
CA TRP A 203 -20.53 -9.66 5.65
C TRP A 203 -20.85 -8.16 5.63
N ASN A 204 -21.86 -7.74 4.86
CA ASN A 204 -22.27 -6.34 4.73
C ASN A 204 -21.09 -5.36 4.47
N TYR A 205 -20.12 -5.81 3.67
CA TYR A 205 -18.92 -5.06 3.35
C TYR A 205 -19.21 -3.98 2.30
N ASN A 206 -19.04 -2.72 2.70
CA ASN A 206 -19.37 -1.55 1.88
C ASN A 206 -18.27 -1.14 0.88
N GLY A 207 -17.28 -2.01 0.62
CA GLY A 207 -16.26 -1.75 -0.40
C GLY A 207 -16.85 -1.68 -1.81
N SER A 208 -16.15 -0.98 -2.69
CA SER A 208 -16.56 -0.71 -4.07
C SER A 208 -15.65 -1.37 -5.10
N GLU A 209 -14.95 -2.45 -4.73
CA GLU A 209 -14.05 -3.14 -5.63
C GLU A 209 -14.82 -3.75 -6.81
N GLU A 210 -14.32 -3.46 -8.01
CA GLU A 210 -14.86 -3.94 -9.27
C GLU A 210 -13.74 -4.25 -10.26
N VAL A 211 -13.99 -5.18 -11.18
CA VAL A 211 -13.11 -5.51 -12.29
C VAL A 211 -13.85 -5.27 -13.61
N LEU A 212 -13.15 -4.73 -14.62
CA LEU A 212 -13.73 -4.57 -15.96
C LEU A 212 -13.95 -5.92 -16.65
N SER A 213 -13.12 -6.90 -16.32
CA SER A 213 -13.19 -8.28 -16.77
C SER A 213 -12.50 -9.16 -15.74
N MET A 214 -13.03 -10.36 -15.51
CA MET A 214 -12.44 -11.28 -14.55
C MET A 214 -11.06 -11.77 -15.05
N PRO A 215 -9.98 -11.64 -14.25
CA PRO A 215 -8.67 -12.15 -14.63
C PRO A 215 -8.70 -13.67 -14.92
N SER A 216 -7.80 -14.10 -15.80
CA SER A 216 -7.65 -15.53 -16.08
C SER A 216 -7.12 -16.25 -14.84
N GLY A 217 -7.58 -17.49 -14.63
CA GLY A 217 -7.18 -18.27 -13.46
C GLY A 217 -7.92 -17.88 -12.18
N THR A 218 -8.80 -16.88 -12.16
CA THR A 218 -9.64 -16.60 -10.99
C THR A 218 -10.59 -17.77 -10.72
N VAL A 219 -10.62 -18.21 -9.47
CA VAL A 219 -11.50 -19.24 -8.92
C VAL A 219 -12.75 -18.56 -8.36
N ASP A 220 -12.57 -17.59 -7.48
CA ASP A 220 -13.67 -16.85 -6.86
C ASP A 220 -13.19 -15.54 -6.19
N TRP A 221 -14.14 -14.72 -5.73
CA TRP A 221 -13.92 -13.61 -4.81
C TRP A 221 -13.71 -14.10 -3.37
N VAL A 222 -12.83 -13.43 -2.63
CA VAL A 222 -12.61 -13.62 -1.18
C VAL A 222 -12.62 -12.27 -0.47
N LEU A 223 -12.97 -12.26 0.82
CA LEU A 223 -12.87 -11.09 1.67
C LEU A 223 -11.65 -11.25 2.58
N LEU A 224 -10.69 -10.35 2.47
CA LEU A 224 -9.47 -10.34 3.28
C LEU A 224 -9.54 -9.21 4.31
N GLN A 225 -9.30 -9.54 5.58
CA GLN A 225 -9.28 -8.58 6.68
C GLN A 225 -7.91 -8.51 7.33
N LEU A 226 -7.52 -7.29 7.70
CA LEU A 226 -6.50 -7.04 8.72
C LEU A 226 -7.19 -6.87 10.06
N ARG A 227 -6.69 -7.58 11.07
CA ARG A 227 -7.17 -7.50 12.46
C ARG A 227 -6.04 -7.11 13.39
N SER A 228 -6.39 -6.41 14.47
CA SER A 228 -5.42 -5.89 15.43
C SER A 228 -4.62 -7.01 16.07
N SER A 229 -3.29 -6.86 16.17
CA SER A 229 -2.43 -7.81 16.86
C SER A 229 -2.62 -7.82 18.38
N LEU A 230 -3.27 -6.79 18.94
CA LEU A 230 -3.56 -6.68 20.37
C LEU A 230 -4.92 -7.29 20.73
N ASP A 231 -5.87 -7.22 19.81
CA ASP A 231 -7.22 -7.76 19.98
C ASP A 231 -7.74 -8.28 18.62
N PRO A 232 -7.81 -9.60 18.41
CA PRO A 232 -8.22 -10.17 17.14
C PRO A 232 -9.70 -9.94 16.80
N THR A 233 -10.52 -9.43 17.73
CA THR A 233 -11.92 -9.04 17.46
C THR A 233 -12.02 -7.69 16.73
N VAL A 234 -10.98 -6.86 16.79
CA VAL A 234 -10.95 -5.55 16.15
C VAL A 234 -10.47 -5.66 14.71
N VAL A 235 -11.39 -5.44 13.76
CA VAL A 235 -11.08 -5.30 12.34
C VAL A 235 -10.46 -3.92 12.09
N VAL A 236 -9.24 -3.91 11.55
CA VAL A 236 -8.50 -2.70 11.20
C VAL A 236 -8.82 -2.27 9.78
N ASP A 237 -8.86 -3.22 8.86
CA ASP A 237 -9.12 -2.96 7.45
C ASP A 237 -9.75 -4.19 6.80
N THR A 238 -10.51 -4.00 5.72
CA THR A 238 -11.19 -5.06 4.98
C THR A 238 -11.15 -4.74 3.50
N ARG A 239 -10.86 -5.75 2.68
CA ARG A 239 -10.79 -5.62 1.23
C ARG A 239 -11.30 -6.86 0.51
N ALA A 240 -12.09 -6.67 -0.54
CA ALA A 240 -12.44 -7.75 -1.44
C ALA A 240 -11.29 -8.00 -2.44
N ALA A 241 -10.97 -9.27 -2.66
CA ALA A 241 -9.81 -9.71 -3.44
C ALA A 241 -10.13 -10.96 -4.25
N LEU A 242 -9.22 -11.34 -5.15
CA LEU A 242 -9.39 -12.46 -6.07
C LEU A 242 -8.55 -13.66 -5.64
N LEU A 243 -9.19 -14.82 -5.53
CA LEU A 243 -8.50 -16.10 -5.33
C LEU A 243 -8.20 -16.73 -6.69
N LEU A 244 -6.94 -17.06 -6.93
CA LEU A 244 -6.49 -17.70 -8.18
C LEU A 244 -6.36 -19.22 -8.05
N SER A 245 -6.31 -19.91 -9.18
CA SER A 245 -6.20 -21.37 -9.28
C SER A 245 -4.93 -21.94 -8.66
N ASN A 246 -3.89 -21.11 -8.48
CA ASN A 246 -2.67 -21.49 -7.77
C ASN A 246 -2.74 -21.23 -6.25
N GLY A 247 -3.90 -20.83 -5.73
CA GLY A 247 -4.17 -20.59 -4.32
C GLY A 247 -3.79 -19.20 -3.82
N ASN A 248 -3.10 -18.39 -4.62
CA ASN A 248 -2.74 -17.04 -4.21
C ASN A 248 -3.98 -16.14 -4.21
N ILE A 249 -4.11 -15.34 -3.15
CA ILE A 249 -5.03 -14.20 -3.10
C ILE A 249 -4.31 -12.99 -3.67
N THR A 250 -4.93 -12.34 -4.64
CA THR A 250 -4.37 -11.19 -5.37
C THR A 250 -5.34 -10.02 -5.37
N ASP A 251 -4.80 -8.85 -5.66
CA ASP A 251 -5.57 -7.66 -5.98
C ASP A 251 -6.41 -7.86 -7.27
N LEU A 252 -7.18 -6.84 -7.66
CA LEU A 252 -8.14 -6.86 -8.77
C LEU A 252 -7.52 -7.13 -10.14
N ASN A 253 -6.20 -7.00 -10.27
CA ASN A 253 -5.47 -7.28 -11.51
C ASN A 253 -5.01 -8.74 -11.67
N GLY A 254 -5.26 -9.61 -10.68
CA GLY A 254 -4.90 -11.03 -10.74
C GLY A 254 -3.39 -11.32 -10.63
N ASN A 255 -2.55 -10.34 -10.29
CA ASN A 255 -1.10 -10.50 -10.29
C ASN A 255 -0.44 -9.96 -9.02
N ASN A 256 -0.92 -8.82 -8.51
CA ASN A 256 -0.32 -8.15 -7.37
C ASN A 256 -0.84 -8.73 -6.03
N PRO A 257 -0.01 -8.72 -4.97
CA PRO A 257 -0.51 -8.91 -3.61
C PRO A 257 -1.58 -7.88 -3.24
N VAL A 258 -2.43 -8.21 -2.26
CA VAL A 258 -3.50 -7.30 -1.81
C VAL A 258 -2.88 -6.14 -1.03
N PHE A 259 -3.10 -4.93 -1.52
CA PHE A 259 -2.71 -3.69 -0.84
C PHE A 259 -3.73 -3.30 0.25
N PHE A 260 -3.25 -2.86 1.41
CA PHE A 260 -4.02 -2.22 2.48
C PHE A 260 -3.38 -0.88 2.86
N ASP A 261 -4.17 0.18 3.01
CA ASP A 261 -3.67 1.50 3.40
C ASP A 261 -3.52 1.60 4.93
N GLN A 262 -2.63 0.78 5.48
CA GLN A 262 -2.34 0.68 6.90
C GLN A 262 -0.83 0.79 7.16
N PRO A 263 -0.42 1.26 8.34
CA PRO A 263 1.00 1.35 8.68
C PRO A 263 1.65 -0.02 8.82
N GLN A 264 2.95 -0.09 8.55
CA GLN A 264 3.78 -1.27 8.82
C GLN A 264 3.57 -1.76 10.27
N GLY A 265 3.35 -3.07 10.44
CA GLY A 265 3.07 -3.61 11.76
C GLY A 265 2.70 -5.09 11.74
N ASN A 266 2.35 -5.60 12.91
CA ASN A 266 1.85 -6.96 13.07
C ASN A 266 0.32 -6.96 13.03
N TYR A 267 -0.25 -7.81 12.19
CA TYR A 267 -1.70 -7.95 12.03
C TYR A 267 -2.09 -9.40 11.93
N TYR A 268 -3.28 -9.74 12.40
CA TYR A 268 -3.90 -11.00 12.00
C TYR A 268 -4.46 -10.86 10.58
N LEU A 269 -4.24 -11.89 9.75
CA LEU A 269 -4.80 -11.99 8.40
C LEU A 269 -6.00 -12.93 8.45
N ALA A 270 -7.21 -12.45 8.14
CA ALA A 270 -8.40 -13.29 8.08
C ALA A 270 -8.98 -13.34 6.66
N VAL A 271 -9.30 -14.55 6.19
CA VAL A 271 -9.84 -14.84 4.86
C VAL A 271 -11.23 -15.43 5.02
N TYR A 272 -12.22 -14.82 4.35
CA TYR A 272 -13.57 -15.33 4.24
C TYR A 272 -13.86 -15.69 2.79
N HIS A 273 -14.66 -16.74 2.63
CA HIS A 273 -15.23 -17.15 1.35
C HIS A 273 -16.72 -17.40 1.53
N ARG A 274 -17.48 -17.33 0.44
CA ARG A 274 -18.94 -17.32 0.49
C ARG A 274 -19.58 -18.62 0.99
N ASN A 275 -18.89 -19.75 0.90
CA ASN A 275 -19.43 -21.05 1.29
C ASN A 275 -18.41 -22.03 1.90
N HIS A 276 -17.25 -21.50 2.28
CA HIS A 276 -16.21 -22.23 3.01
C HIS A 276 -15.94 -21.53 4.35
N LEU A 277 -15.56 -22.31 5.37
CA LEU A 277 -15.23 -21.78 6.68
C LEU A 277 -14.05 -20.81 6.59
N ALA A 278 -14.24 -19.62 7.17
CA ALA A 278 -13.19 -18.61 7.24
C ALA A 278 -11.97 -19.09 8.04
N VAL A 279 -10.80 -18.53 7.76
CA VAL A 279 -9.57 -18.77 8.51
C VAL A 279 -8.94 -17.44 8.91
N MET A 280 -8.23 -17.44 10.04
CA MET A 280 -7.36 -16.32 10.46
C MET A 280 -5.99 -16.86 10.79
N SER A 281 -4.93 -16.09 10.58
CA SER A 281 -3.57 -16.51 10.93
C SER A 281 -3.49 -16.90 12.41
N ALA A 282 -2.79 -17.99 12.74
CA ALA A 282 -2.70 -18.49 14.11
C ALA A 282 -2.02 -17.49 15.07
N THR A 283 -1.15 -16.65 14.54
CA THR A 283 -0.46 -15.55 15.24
C THR A 283 -0.49 -14.29 14.37
N PRO A 284 -0.23 -13.10 14.95
CA PRO A 284 -0.01 -11.91 14.15
C PRO A 284 1.15 -12.11 13.17
N VAL A 285 1.02 -11.53 11.98
CA VAL A 285 1.97 -11.59 10.88
C VAL A 285 2.54 -10.19 10.68
N ALA A 286 3.86 -10.09 10.58
CA ALA A 286 4.55 -8.85 10.25
C ALA A 286 4.30 -8.50 8.78
N LEU A 287 3.63 -7.37 8.54
CA LEU A 287 3.32 -6.87 7.22
C LEU A 287 4.08 -5.57 6.94
N SER A 288 4.50 -5.40 5.69
CA SER A 288 5.18 -4.21 5.16
C SER A 288 4.90 -4.08 3.65
N GLY A 289 5.54 -3.12 2.97
CA GLY A 289 5.57 -3.05 1.51
C GLY A 289 6.32 -4.23 0.83
N SER A 290 6.89 -5.17 1.58
CA SER A 290 7.58 -6.37 1.06
C SER A 290 7.35 -7.60 1.95
N SER A 291 6.10 -7.84 2.35
CA SER A 291 5.76 -8.97 3.22
C SER A 291 6.10 -10.34 2.61
N SER A 292 6.41 -11.29 3.48
CA SER A 292 6.52 -12.71 3.12
C SER A 292 5.13 -13.33 2.89
N LEU A 293 5.10 -14.48 2.21
CA LEU A 293 3.87 -15.25 2.03
C LEU A 293 3.41 -15.85 3.35
N TYR A 294 2.16 -15.58 3.74
CA TYR A 294 1.46 -16.37 4.75
C TYR A 294 0.65 -17.48 4.06
N ASP A 295 1.10 -18.71 4.24
CA ASP A 295 0.55 -19.88 3.54
C ASP A 295 -0.26 -20.76 4.50
N PHE A 296 -1.59 -20.65 4.41
CA PHE A 296 -2.52 -21.48 5.20
C PHE A 296 -2.50 -22.95 4.77
N THR A 297 -2.01 -23.25 3.57
CA THR A 297 -2.15 -24.57 2.94
C THR A 297 -1.19 -25.62 3.49
N THR A 298 -0.21 -25.20 4.30
CA THR A 298 0.88 -26.07 4.75
C THR A 298 0.60 -26.84 6.04
N ALA A 299 -0.32 -26.36 6.89
CA ALA A 299 -0.69 -27.03 8.13
C ALA A 299 -1.99 -26.48 8.74
N GLN A 300 -2.74 -27.35 9.43
CA GLN A 300 -3.87 -26.93 10.27
C GLN A 300 -3.49 -25.81 11.26
N SER A 301 -2.30 -25.86 11.82
CA SER A 301 -1.79 -24.91 12.83
C SER A 301 -1.46 -23.52 12.26
N LYS A 302 -1.61 -23.30 10.95
CA LYS A 302 -1.54 -21.96 10.36
C LYS A 302 -2.84 -21.19 10.60
N ALA A 303 -3.96 -21.88 10.82
CA ALA A 303 -5.21 -21.23 11.18
C ALA A 303 -5.34 -21.10 12.71
N TYR A 304 -5.87 -19.97 13.15
CA TYR A 304 -6.37 -19.75 14.49
C TYR A 304 -7.54 -20.69 14.80
N GLY A 305 -7.61 -21.15 16.05
CA GLY A 305 -8.67 -22.02 16.52
C GLY A 305 -8.51 -23.48 16.09
N THR A 306 -9.63 -24.20 16.05
CA THR A 306 -9.67 -25.64 15.83
C THR A 306 -10.61 -25.99 14.69
N ASN A 307 -10.10 -26.70 13.69
CA ASN A 307 -10.85 -27.34 12.61
C ASN A 307 -11.54 -26.46 11.53
N PRO A 308 -11.13 -25.22 11.21
CA PRO A 308 -11.70 -24.50 10.05
C PRO A 308 -11.25 -25.06 8.68
N MET A 309 -10.35 -26.06 8.67
CA MET A 309 -9.72 -26.60 7.46
C MET A 309 -9.86 -28.12 7.38
N VAL A 310 -9.53 -28.68 6.22
CA VAL A 310 -9.48 -30.11 5.90
C VAL A 310 -8.13 -30.47 5.28
N LEU A 311 -7.69 -31.71 5.48
CA LEU A 311 -6.56 -32.27 4.75
C LEU A 311 -7.03 -32.65 3.34
N LEU A 312 -6.48 -32.00 2.32
CA LEU A 312 -6.80 -32.25 0.91
C LEU A 312 -5.90 -33.36 0.34
N GLU A 313 -4.61 -33.29 0.67
CA GLU A 313 -3.59 -34.28 0.37
C GLU A 313 -2.59 -34.33 1.53
N THR A 314 -1.69 -35.30 1.55
CA THR A 314 -0.62 -35.38 2.55
C THR A 314 0.17 -34.06 2.60
N GLY A 315 0.01 -33.32 3.70
CA GLY A 315 0.69 -32.04 3.92
C GLY A 315 0.03 -30.82 3.27
N ILE A 316 -1.12 -30.99 2.60
CA ILE A 316 -1.87 -29.90 1.97
C ILE A 316 -3.23 -29.73 2.63
N TYR A 317 -3.52 -28.52 3.06
CA TYR A 317 -4.75 -28.14 3.74
C TYR A 317 -5.53 -27.10 2.95
N GLY A 318 -6.86 -27.15 3.05
CA GLY A 318 -7.75 -26.13 2.50
C GLY A 318 -8.89 -25.80 3.46
N LEU A 319 -9.54 -24.66 3.22
CA LEU A 319 -10.73 -24.25 3.96
C LEU A 319 -11.82 -25.31 3.76
N ALA A 320 -12.49 -25.67 4.85
CA ALA A 320 -13.56 -26.67 4.80
C ALA A 320 -14.79 -26.06 4.10
N ALA A 321 -15.34 -26.78 3.13
CA ALA A 321 -16.58 -26.40 2.46
C ALA A 321 -17.82 -26.70 3.32
N GLY A 322 -18.97 -26.13 2.98
CA GLY A 322 -20.26 -26.52 3.57
C GLY A 322 -20.94 -25.45 4.43
N ASP A 323 -20.31 -24.29 4.62
CA ASP A 323 -20.86 -23.14 5.37
C ASP A 323 -21.71 -22.28 4.44
N GLY A 324 -22.80 -22.85 3.91
CA GLY A 324 -23.57 -22.26 2.82
C GLY A 324 -24.35 -20.98 3.19
N ASN A 325 -24.53 -20.70 4.48
CA ASN A 325 -25.08 -19.42 4.96
C ASN A 325 -23.99 -18.41 5.34
N GLY A 326 -22.71 -18.80 5.34
CA GLY A 326 -21.55 -17.97 5.67
C GLY A 326 -21.46 -17.52 7.13
N VAL A 327 -22.14 -18.19 8.08
CA VAL A 327 -22.17 -17.77 9.49
C VAL A 327 -21.11 -18.44 10.36
N GLY A 328 -20.20 -19.21 9.76
CA GLY A 328 -19.01 -19.72 10.43
C GLY A 328 -19.15 -21.12 11.01
N GLY A 329 -20.11 -21.92 10.56
CA GLY A 329 -20.27 -23.29 11.07
C GLY A 329 -21.04 -24.20 10.14
N VAL A 330 -20.45 -25.34 9.77
CA VAL A 330 -21.10 -26.36 8.92
C VAL A 330 -22.05 -27.18 9.77
N ASN A 331 -23.34 -26.91 9.67
CA ASN A 331 -24.35 -27.52 10.52
C ASN A 331 -25.68 -27.76 9.79
N ALA A 332 -26.71 -28.19 10.55
CA ALA A 332 -28.01 -28.53 9.99
C ALA A 332 -28.69 -27.35 9.27
N SER A 333 -28.45 -26.11 9.68
CA SER A 333 -28.98 -24.91 9.02
C SER A 333 -28.49 -24.77 7.58
N ASP A 334 -27.22 -25.09 7.29
CA ASP A 334 -26.70 -25.05 5.91
C ASP A 334 -27.42 -26.04 5.01
N LYS A 335 -27.71 -27.24 5.53
CA LYS A 335 -28.46 -28.24 4.77
C LYS A 335 -29.94 -27.89 4.64
N ASP A 336 -30.60 -27.67 5.77
CA ASP A 336 -32.07 -27.67 5.86
C ASP A 336 -32.67 -26.33 5.42
N LEU A 337 -31.94 -25.21 5.63
CA LEU A 337 -32.41 -23.87 5.27
C LEU A 337 -31.81 -23.34 3.96
N VAL A 338 -30.60 -23.78 3.59
CA VAL A 338 -29.91 -23.30 2.39
C VAL A 338 -29.94 -24.36 1.28
N TRP A 339 -29.21 -25.47 1.43
CA TRP A 339 -29.02 -26.46 0.38
C TRP A 339 -30.33 -27.07 -0.14
N ARG A 340 -31.24 -27.51 0.74
CA ARG A 340 -32.53 -28.12 0.32
C ARG A 340 -33.39 -27.19 -0.55
N SER A 341 -33.26 -25.87 -0.36
CA SER A 341 -34.01 -24.89 -1.15
C SER A 341 -33.39 -24.59 -2.51
N GLN A 342 -32.11 -24.95 -2.69
CA GLN A 342 -31.29 -24.65 -3.86
C GLN A 342 -30.97 -25.89 -4.71
N ASP A 343 -31.04 -27.09 -4.13
CA ASP A 343 -30.84 -28.37 -4.81
C ASP A 343 -31.69 -28.49 -6.08
N GLY A 344 -31.03 -28.80 -7.21
CA GLY A 344 -31.65 -28.95 -8.52
C GLY A 344 -32.15 -27.65 -9.17
N THR A 345 -31.94 -26.49 -8.56
CA THR A 345 -32.33 -25.19 -9.13
C THR A 345 -31.23 -24.62 -10.03
N ALA A 346 -31.59 -23.74 -10.96
CA ALA A 346 -30.61 -23.07 -11.82
C ALA A 346 -29.57 -22.28 -11.00
N TRP A 347 -28.30 -22.39 -11.37
CA TRP A 347 -27.21 -21.76 -10.63
C TRP A 347 -27.24 -20.22 -10.69
N GLN A 348 -26.87 -19.60 -9.57
CA GLN A 348 -26.64 -18.16 -9.43
C GLN A 348 -25.57 -17.92 -8.36
N TYR A 349 -24.74 -16.91 -8.53
CA TYR A 349 -23.62 -16.62 -7.62
C TYR A 349 -24.05 -16.34 -6.16
N SER A 350 -25.25 -15.80 -5.95
CA SER A 350 -25.81 -15.54 -4.62
C SER A 350 -26.19 -16.80 -3.84
N LYS A 351 -26.18 -17.98 -4.49
CA LYS A 351 -26.48 -19.26 -3.85
C LYS A 351 -25.22 -19.85 -3.23
N GLY A 352 -25.26 -20.09 -1.92
CA GLY A 352 -24.13 -20.62 -1.16
C GLY A 352 -23.97 -22.14 -1.19
N SER A 353 -24.83 -22.89 -1.89
CA SER A 353 -24.86 -24.36 -1.81
C SER A 353 -23.99 -25.11 -2.83
N ASP A 354 -23.45 -24.40 -3.84
CA ASP A 354 -22.48 -24.93 -4.81
C ASP A 354 -21.09 -24.98 -4.14
N TYR A 355 -20.86 -26.01 -3.33
CA TYR A 355 -19.69 -26.14 -2.47
C TYR A 355 -18.44 -26.51 -3.26
N ASN A 356 -18.58 -27.14 -4.42
CA ASN A 356 -17.47 -27.52 -5.30
C ASN A 356 -17.14 -26.48 -6.38
N LEU A 357 -17.97 -25.44 -6.52
CA LEU A 357 -17.83 -24.35 -7.48
C LEU A 357 -17.85 -24.83 -8.94
N ASP A 358 -18.67 -25.84 -9.23
CA ASP A 358 -18.80 -26.40 -10.58
C ASP A 358 -19.96 -25.83 -11.39
N GLY A 359 -20.76 -24.93 -10.79
CA GLY A 359 -21.91 -24.32 -11.45
C GLY A 359 -23.19 -25.15 -11.36
N SER A 360 -23.21 -26.20 -10.55
CA SER A 360 -24.39 -27.00 -10.21
C SER A 360 -24.62 -26.98 -8.70
N ILE A 361 -25.86 -27.27 -8.27
CA ILE A 361 -26.19 -27.47 -6.86
C ILE A 361 -26.93 -28.78 -6.78
N ASP A 362 -26.25 -29.81 -6.29
CA ASP A 362 -26.80 -31.16 -6.28
C ASP A 362 -26.31 -32.01 -5.09
N VAL A 363 -26.58 -33.33 -5.19
CA VAL A 363 -26.25 -34.29 -4.15
C VAL A 363 -24.73 -34.48 -3.96
N PHE A 364 -23.89 -34.11 -4.93
CA PHE A 364 -22.44 -34.15 -4.79
C PHE A 364 -21.97 -33.10 -3.79
N ASP A 365 -22.50 -31.87 -3.84
CA ASP A 365 -22.24 -30.82 -2.84
C ASP A 365 -22.50 -31.34 -1.43
N LEU A 366 -23.67 -31.97 -1.24
CA LEU A 366 -24.06 -32.48 0.06
C LEU A 366 -23.18 -33.64 0.51
N ASN A 367 -22.96 -34.63 -0.36
CA ASN A 367 -22.33 -35.90 0.04
C ASN A 367 -20.82 -35.80 0.22
N PHE A 368 -20.14 -34.99 -0.60
CA PHE A 368 -18.68 -34.92 -0.61
C PHE A 368 -18.13 -33.72 0.17
N PHE A 369 -18.94 -32.69 0.43
CA PHE A 369 -18.47 -31.46 1.08
C PHE A 369 -19.19 -31.18 2.39
N TRP A 370 -20.51 -31.04 2.39
CA TRP A 370 -21.24 -30.77 3.64
C TRP A 370 -21.19 -31.94 4.63
N ARG A 371 -21.50 -33.18 4.19
CA ARG A 371 -21.58 -34.35 5.08
C ARG A 371 -20.25 -34.66 5.80
N PRO A 372 -19.07 -34.65 5.15
CA PRO A 372 -17.81 -34.89 5.84
C PRO A 372 -17.41 -33.76 6.80
N ASN A 373 -17.95 -32.55 6.59
CA ASN A 373 -17.57 -31.37 7.36
C ASN A 373 -18.57 -30.97 8.45
N ILE A 374 -19.72 -31.62 8.54
CA ILE A 374 -20.72 -31.33 9.58
C ILE A 374 -20.07 -31.33 10.98
N GLY A 375 -20.32 -30.27 11.75
CA GLY A 375 -19.74 -30.06 13.07
C GLY A 375 -18.41 -29.31 13.07
N LYS A 376 -17.82 -29.02 11.91
CA LYS A 376 -16.71 -28.05 11.80
C LYS A 376 -17.24 -26.63 11.93
N GLY A 377 -16.41 -25.75 12.46
CA GLY A 377 -16.68 -24.32 12.55
C GLY A 377 -15.40 -23.52 12.60
N THR A 378 -15.54 -22.23 12.31
CA THR A 378 -14.44 -21.28 12.45
C THR A 378 -14.53 -20.56 13.79
N GLN A 379 -13.37 -20.16 14.31
CA GLN A 379 -13.26 -19.33 15.51
C GLN A 379 -12.67 -17.96 15.17
N VAL A 380 -12.70 -17.55 13.89
CA VAL A 380 -12.40 -16.16 13.55
C VAL A 380 -13.42 -15.26 14.28
N PRO A 381 -12.97 -14.33 15.15
CA PRO A 381 -13.87 -13.63 16.06
C PRO A 381 -14.82 -12.61 15.44
#